data_AF-A0A499UI32-F1
#
_entry.id   AF-A0A499UI32-F1
#
_cell.length_a   1.000
_cell.length_b   1.000
_cell.length_c   1.000
_cell.angle_alpha   90.00
_cell.angle_beta   90.00
_cell.angle_gamma   90.00
#
_symmetry.space_group_name_H-M   'P 1'
#
loop_
_entity.id
_entity.type
_entity.pdbx_description
1 polymer ?
#
loop_
_entity_poly.entity_id
_entity_poly.type
_entity_poly.pdbx_seq_one_letter_code
_entity_poly.pdbx_strand_id
1 'polypeptide(L)' 'MVLHQLRRAVGDKTFFSILRTWLKDHRHGNAETKQFIELCERKSGKDLTHLFDVWLYGEGKPKKP' A
#
# COMPACT_ATOMS: atom_id res chain seq x y z
N MET A 1 0.62 11.26 -1.17
CA MET A 1 0.51 11.13 0.30
C MET A 1 0.33 9.68 0.76
N VAL A 2 -0.53 8.87 0.13
CA VAL A 2 -0.76 7.45 0.52
C VAL A 2 0.52 6.59 0.48
N LEU A 3 1.28 6.61 -0.63
CA LEU A 3 2.52 5.84 -0.74
C LEU A 3 3.58 6.26 0.28
N HIS A 4 3.62 7.54 0.65
CA HIS A 4 4.55 8.03 1.67
C HIS A 4 4.15 7.53 3.07
N GLN A 5 2.86 7.53 3.39
CA GLN A 5 2.34 6.98 4.64
C GLN A 5 2.54 5.46 4.72
N LEU A 6 2.32 4.75 3.60
CA LEU A 6 2.64 3.33 3.49
C LEU A 6 4.12 3.10 3.77
N ARG A 7 5.02 3.85 3.13
CA ARG A 7 6.46 3.78 3.36
C ARG A 7 6.82 4.01 4.83
N ARG A 8 6.17 4.97 5.50
CA ARG A 8 6.36 5.20 6.95
C ARG A 8 5.84 4.03 7.82
N ALA A 9 4.73 3.40 7.43
CA ALA A 9 4.11 2.32 8.19
C ALA A 9 4.89 0.99 8.09
N VAL A 10 5.38 0.64 6.90
CA VAL A 10 6.08 -0.64 6.64
C VAL A 10 7.60 -0.52 6.67
N GLY A 11 8.12 0.70 6.59
CA GLY A 11 9.55 1.00 6.49
C GLY A 11 10.09 0.87 5.07
N ASP A 12 11.19 1.58 4.80
CA ASP A 12 11.76 1.73 3.44
C ASP A 12 12.13 0.40 2.79
N LYS A 13 12.81 -0.49 3.53
CA LYS A 13 13.25 -1.80 3.01
C LYS A 13 12.06 -2.66 2.57
N THR A 14 11.04 -2.75 3.42
CA THR A 14 9.81 -3.51 3.15
C THR A 14 9.04 -2.89 1.99
N PHE A 15 8.93 -1.56 1.95
CA PHE A 15 8.25 -0.82 0.90
C PHE A 15 8.86 -1.09 -0.48
N PHE A 16 10.18 -0.98 -0.62
CA PHE A 16 10.85 -1.28 -1.90
C PHE A 16 10.77 -2.77 -2.26
N SER A 17 10.78 -3.67 -1.28
CA SER A 17 10.57 -5.10 -1.51
C SER A 17 9.16 -5.39 -2.05
N ILE A 18 8.13 -4.74 -1.49
CA ILE A 18 6.75 -4.84 -1.95
C ILE A 18 6.64 -4.33 -3.39
N LEU A 19 7.16 -3.14 -3.69
CA LEU A 19 7.09 -2.56 -5.04
C LEU A 19 7.78 -3.44 -6.09
N ARG A 20 8.96 -3.99 -5.78
CA ARG A 20 9.64 -4.92 -6.70
C ARG A 20 8.85 -6.20 -6.92
N THR A 21 8.21 -6.72 -5.87
CA THR A 21 7.38 -7.93 -5.97
C THR A 21 6.13 -7.64 -6.81
N TRP A 22 5.45 -6.53 -6.51
CA TRP A 22 4.26 -6.07 -7.23
C TRP A 22 4.54 -5.85 -8.73
N LEU A 23 5.61 -5.13 -9.07
CA LEU A 23 6.01 -4.90 -10.46
C LEU A 23 6.46 -6.17 -11.19
N LYS A 24 6.84 -7.22 -10.46
CA LYS A 24 7.19 -8.52 -11.04
C LYS A 24 5.94 -9.35 -11.30
N ASP A 25 5.03 -9.41 -10.34
CA ASP A 25 3.80 -10.21 -10.42
C ASP A 25 2.75 -9.60 -11.36
N HIS A 26 2.66 -8.26 -11.42
CA HIS A 26 1.65 -7.55 -12.21
C HIS A 26 2.17 -6.94 -13.51
N ARG A 27 3.36 -7.34 -13.97
CA ARG A 27 3.99 -6.83 -15.21
C ARG A 27 3.12 -7.02 -16.47
N HIS A 28 2.20 -7.99 -16.46
CA HIS A 28 1.39 -8.38 -17.61
C HIS A 28 -0.11 -8.53 -17.30
N GLY A 29 -0.62 -7.94 -16.21
CA GLY A 29 -2.00 -8.17 -15.76
C GLY A 29 -2.72 -6.93 -15.24
N ASN A 30 -4.03 -7.06 -15.04
CA ASN A 30 -4.86 -6.07 -14.33
C ASN A 30 -4.54 -6.14 -12.83
N ALA A 31 -4.04 -5.04 -12.29
CA ALA A 31 -3.63 -4.97 -10.90
C ALA A 31 -4.75 -4.33 -10.07
N GLU A 32 -5.39 -5.11 -9.21
CA GLU A 32 -6.44 -4.60 -8.32
C GLU A 32 -5.84 -4.04 -7.03
N THR A 33 -6.40 -2.92 -6.55
CA THR A 33 -5.98 -2.31 -5.28
C THR A 33 -6.05 -3.31 -4.12
N LYS A 34 -7.05 -4.20 -4.09
CA LYS A 34 -7.18 -5.25 -3.05
C LYS A 34 -5.96 -6.18 -3.02
N GLN A 35 -5.48 -6.62 -4.18
CA GLN A 35 -4.30 -7.46 -4.29
C GLN A 35 -3.03 -6.73 -3.79
N PHE A 36 -2.95 -5.42 -4.02
CA PHE A 36 -1.85 -4.61 -3.52
C PHE A 36 -1.86 -4.54 -2.00
N ILE A 37 -3.04 -4.32 -1.40
CA ILE A 37 -3.21 -4.28 0.06
C ILE A 37 -2.78 -5.62 0.67
N GLU A 38 -3.31 -6.74 0.18
CA GLU A 38 -2.93 -8.07 0.66
C GLU A 38 -1.44 -8.37 0.53
N LEU A 39 -0.79 -7.93 -0.56
CA LEU A 39 0.65 -8.09 -0.73
C LEU A 39 1.42 -7.26 0.30
N CYS A 40 0.97 -6.03 0.54
CA CYS A 40 1.57 -5.16 1.54
C CYS A 40 1.46 -5.77 2.94
N GLU A 41 0.30 -6.30 3.31
CA GLU A 41 0.06 -6.94 4.61
C GLU A 41 0.90 -8.20 4.77
N ARG A 42 0.93 -9.08 3.76
CA ARG A 42 1.75 -10.30 3.76
C ARG A 42 3.25 -10.01 3.91
N LYS A 43 3.76 -8.97 3.26
CA LYS A 43 5.18 -8.60 3.31
C LYS A 43 5.56 -7.80 4.56
N SER A 44 4.63 -7.02 5.11
CA SER A 44 4.89 -6.19 6.29
C SER A 44 4.51 -6.86 7.61
N GLY A 45 3.69 -7.91 7.57
CA GLY A 45 3.12 -8.55 8.76
C GLY A 45 2.16 -7.65 9.54
N LYS A 46 1.66 -6.57 8.93
CA LYS A 46 0.78 -5.58 9.55
C LYS A 46 -0.54 -5.55 8.78
N ASP A 47 -1.64 -5.36 9.50
CA ASP A 47 -2.91 -4.98 8.89
C ASP A 47 -2.80 -3.52 8.40
N LEU A 48 -2.92 -3.35 7.09
CA LEU A 48 -2.86 -2.07 6.41
C LEU A 48 -4.20 -1.73 5.77
N THR A 49 -5.18 -2.62 5.84
CA THR A 49 -6.52 -2.46 5.27
C THR A 49 -7.12 -1.15 5.75
N HIS A 50 -7.06 -0.86 7.05
CA HIS A 50 -7.58 0.41 7.59
C HIS A 50 -6.79 1.64 7.11
N LEU A 51 -5.46 1.52 6.92
CA LEU A 51 -4.65 2.61 6.38
C LEU A 51 -5.03 2.91 4.93
N PHE A 52 -5.22 1.87 4.11
CA PHE A 52 -5.68 2.07 2.75
C PHE A 52 -7.13 2.51 2.70
N ASP A 53 -8.00 2.02 3.58
CA ASP A 53 -9.41 2.41 3.63
C ASP A 53 -9.59 3.91 3.91
N VAL A 54 -8.88 4.41 4.93
CA VAL A 54 -8.87 5.83 5.28
C VAL A 54 -8.33 6.72 4.14
N TRP A 55 -7.36 6.22 3.36
CA TRP A 55 -6.64 7.03 2.38
C TRP A 55 -7.08 6.85 0.92
N LEU A 56 -7.70 5.72 0.56
CA LEU A 56 -8.27 5.45 -0.77
C LEU A 56 -9.78 5.62 -0.82
N TYR A 57 -10.51 5.25 0.24
CA TYR A 57 -11.98 5.23 0.27
C TYR A 57 -12.58 6.30 1.18
N GLY A 58 -11.78 6.91 2.06
CA GLY A 58 -12.20 8.07 2.85
C GLY A 58 -12.43 9.31 1.98
N GLU A 59 -13.65 9.84 1.95
CA GLU A 59 -14.03 11.12 1.29
C GLU A 59 -13.27 12.36 1.81
N GLY A 60 -12.47 12.22 2.86
CA GLY A 60 -11.74 13.32 3.45
C GLY A 60 -10.30 13.37 2.96
N LYS A 61 -10.00 14.27 2.01
CA LYS A 61 -8.73 15.03 2.07
C LYS A 61 -8.40 15.24 3.55
N PRO A 62 -7.23 14.80 4.07
CA PRO A 62 -6.88 15.12 5.45
C PRO A 62 -7.01 16.63 5.60
N LYS A 63 -7.82 17.07 6.58
CA LYS A 63 -8.12 18.48 6.81
C LYS A 63 -6.88 19.14 7.44
N LYS A 64 -5.92 19.42 6.55
CA LYS A 64 -4.75 20.33 6.62
C LYS A 64 -3.60 19.96 7.57
N PRO A 65 -2.43 20.62 7.43
CA PRO A 65 -1.82 21.29 6.26
C PRO A 65 -0.59 20.56 5.70
#